data_AF-A0A504JA10-F1
#
_entry.id   AF-A0A504JA10-F1
#
_cell.length_a   1.000
_cell.length_b   1.000
_cell.length_c   1.000
_cell.angle_alpha   90.00
_cell.angle_beta   90.00
_cell.angle_gamma   90.00
#
_symmetry.space_group_name_H-M   'P 1'
#
loop_
_entity.id
_entity.type
_entity.pdbx_description
1 polymer ?
#
loop_
_entity_poly.entity_id
_entity_poly.type
_entity_poly.pdbx_seq_one_letter_code
_entity_poly.pdbx_strand_id
1 'polypeptide(L)'
;MKKVNLLFATIFVAIITLSSCSSDDNTVNEGENGNEETGGGNPGEEDIEDREIPVSELADGITIQGGEKKSGSAPAPTGDVDFKLGFSEQNAFLTNGFDIDFTSTDPNIKGAYLQVTDVDGNKIDGYFDITDLKANQNGGKAFNQKKKVSAQAKMEGEDPTSYNINVNFDASLQPGKFCYEICIYDENNNISQIQEVCVNVEAWGGNADLAGEWVFDSEMSDEVESDEAIFECENGQSLTAPYEEKEKDIWTFVLTEDGVYYETYEEKGKRLDTNASLENCEAVYNTPYEENEKFSGNWSYDEDAKTLTAVDFAYEDFLNSANNETYPEGEVYFYNVKVEIVDGKLKITETDGVDDNGNPELLEYYFKKK
;
A
#
# COMPACT_ATOMS: atom_id res chain seq x y z
N MET A 1 45.59 13.23 18.26
CA MET A 1 46.35 14.31 18.92
C MET A 1 47.44 14.83 18.00
N LYS A 2 47.25 16.02 17.41
CA LYS A 2 48.32 16.97 17.07
C LYS A 2 47.66 18.34 16.89
N LYS A 3 47.97 19.24 17.81
CA LYS A 3 47.60 20.65 17.83
C LYS A 3 48.55 21.42 16.92
N VAL A 4 48.06 22.45 16.23
CA VAL A 4 48.80 23.72 16.08
C VAL A 4 47.79 24.88 16.08
N ASN A 5 48.03 25.81 17.01
CA ASN A 5 47.41 27.13 17.17
C ASN A 5 48.01 28.14 16.18
N LEU A 6 47.22 29.14 15.76
CA LEU A 6 47.52 30.59 15.84
C LEU A 6 46.31 31.37 15.27
N LEU A 7 45.46 32.06 16.03
CA LEU A 7 45.56 33.39 16.69
C LEU A 7 45.58 34.64 15.77
N PHE A 8 44.59 35.51 16.06
CA PHE A 8 44.43 36.95 15.74
C PHE A 8 44.00 37.32 14.29
N ALA A 9 43.09 38.25 14.01
CA ALA A 9 42.61 39.41 14.79
C ALA A 9 41.20 39.87 14.38
N THR A 10 40.50 40.40 15.39
CA THR A 10 39.37 41.34 15.40
C THR A 10 39.38 42.44 14.33
N ILE A 11 38.24 42.67 13.67
CA ILE A 11 37.70 44.02 13.40
C ILE A 11 36.17 44.01 13.59
N PHE A 12 35.73 44.89 14.49
CA PHE A 12 34.36 45.26 14.82
C PHE A 12 34.01 46.47 13.95
N VAL A 13 32.98 46.41 13.10
CA VAL A 13 32.32 47.61 12.56
C VAL A 13 30.82 47.37 12.57
N ALA A 14 30.16 47.99 13.54
CA ALA A 14 28.74 48.27 13.52
C ALA A 14 28.52 49.58 12.76
N ILE A 15 27.61 49.56 11.77
CA ILE A 15 26.93 50.76 11.29
C ILE A 15 25.44 50.46 11.32
N ILE A 16 24.72 51.27 12.08
CA ILE A 16 23.26 51.25 12.25
C ILE A 16 22.66 52.32 11.32
N THR A 17 21.39 52.10 10.96
CA THR A 17 20.33 53.05 10.54
C THR A 17 20.25 53.26 9.01
N LEU A 18 19.10 53.36 8.34
CA LEU A 18 17.71 53.68 8.72
C LEU A 18 16.71 52.92 7.81
N SER A 19 15.50 52.72 8.35
CA SER A 19 14.26 52.29 7.71
C SER A 19 13.72 53.24 6.62
N SER A 20 13.07 52.68 5.59
CA SER A 20 11.91 53.32 4.93
C SER A 20 11.05 52.28 4.18
N CYS A 21 9.81 52.08 4.63
CA CYS A 21 8.73 51.57 3.79
C CYS A 21 8.27 52.70 2.86
N SER A 22 8.04 52.40 1.58
CA SER A 22 7.17 53.18 0.70
C SER A 22 6.62 52.29 -0.40
N SER A 23 5.30 52.41 -0.55
CA SER A 23 4.31 51.77 -1.40
C SER A 23 4.67 51.42 -2.86
N ASP A 24 3.98 50.35 -3.31
CA ASP A 24 3.51 50.01 -4.66
C ASP A 24 3.89 50.94 -5.82
N ASP A 25 4.55 50.41 -6.86
CA ASP A 25 3.89 50.21 -8.15
C ASP A 25 4.73 49.35 -9.12
N ASN A 26 3.98 48.66 -9.96
CA ASN A 26 4.33 47.61 -10.92
C ASN A 26 5.33 48.07 -12.02
N THR A 27 6.40 47.30 -12.29
CA THR A 27 6.97 47.18 -13.65
C THR A 27 7.82 45.91 -13.81
N VAL A 28 7.48 45.15 -14.85
CA VAL A 28 8.22 44.01 -15.39
C VAL A 28 9.51 44.49 -16.07
N ASN A 29 10.65 43.88 -15.75
CA ASN A 29 11.62 43.48 -16.78
C ASN A 29 12.64 42.46 -16.29
N GLU A 30 12.95 41.57 -17.23
CA GLU A 30 13.73 40.34 -17.12
C GLU A 30 15.23 40.57 -16.88
N GLY A 31 15.84 39.63 -16.14
CA GLY A 31 17.14 39.04 -16.44
C GLY A 31 18.37 39.61 -15.72
N GLU A 32 18.88 38.86 -14.73
CA GLU A 32 20.30 38.45 -14.73
C GLU A 32 20.56 37.27 -13.78
N ASN A 33 21.19 36.24 -14.33
CA ASN A 33 21.54 34.95 -13.75
C ASN A 33 22.42 35.06 -12.49
N GLY A 34 21.99 34.40 -11.41
CA GLY A 34 22.82 34.00 -10.28
C GLY A 34 22.61 32.52 -10.01
N ASN A 35 23.61 31.72 -10.33
CA ASN A 35 23.67 30.27 -10.20
C ASN A 35 23.65 29.88 -8.70
N GLU A 36 22.53 29.37 -8.20
CA GLU A 36 22.46 28.58 -6.97
C GLU A 36 22.04 27.16 -7.36
N GLU A 37 22.87 26.18 -6.98
CA GLU A 37 22.54 24.76 -7.03
C GLU A 37 21.36 24.50 -6.08
N THR A 38 20.15 24.51 -6.64
CA THR A 38 18.98 23.91 -6.01
C THR A 38 18.93 22.45 -6.44
N GLY A 39 19.07 21.55 -5.47
CA GLY A 39 18.63 20.16 -5.64
C GLY A 39 17.19 20.15 -6.16
N GLY A 40 16.94 19.36 -7.19
CA GLY A 40 15.62 19.23 -7.79
C GLY A 40 14.70 18.46 -6.84
N GLY A 41 14.00 19.19 -5.99
CA GLY A 41 12.73 18.77 -5.41
C GLY A 41 11.63 19.55 -6.13
N ASN A 42 10.61 18.86 -6.61
CA ASN A 42 9.46 19.46 -7.28
C ASN A 42 8.56 20.08 -6.19
N PRO A 43 8.33 21.41 -6.15
CA PRO A 43 7.68 22.07 -5.02
C PRO A 43 6.13 22.04 -5.12
N GLY A 44 5.53 20.84 -5.11
CA GLY A 44 4.08 20.69 -5.25
C GLY A 44 3.42 19.47 -4.63
N GLU A 45 4.17 18.44 -4.22
CA GLU A 45 3.59 17.15 -3.76
C GLU A 45 4.02 16.76 -2.34
N GLU A 46 5.21 17.17 -1.87
CA GLU A 46 5.78 16.86 -0.53
C GLU A 46 5.02 17.46 0.68
N ASP A 47 3.76 17.91 0.56
CA ASP A 47 3.05 18.62 1.64
C ASP A 47 1.54 18.31 1.74
N ILE A 48 0.99 17.46 0.85
CA ILE A 48 -0.47 17.19 0.86
C ILE A 48 -0.86 16.07 1.84
N GLU A 49 0.03 15.10 2.05
CA GLU A 49 -0.20 13.97 2.97
C GLU A 49 0.14 14.34 4.42
N ASP A 50 1.04 15.30 4.63
CA ASP A 50 1.32 15.88 5.95
C ASP A 50 0.24 16.86 6.42
N ARG A 51 -0.71 17.22 5.55
CA ARG A 51 -1.83 18.08 5.87
C ARG A 51 -2.74 17.42 6.91
N GLU A 52 -3.05 18.14 7.98
CA GLU A 52 -4.14 17.76 8.88
C GLU A 52 -5.49 17.83 8.16
N ILE A 53 -6.26 16.74 8.17
CA ILE A 53 -7.63 16.75 7.68
C ILE A 53 -8.53 17.34 8.79
N PRO A 54 -9.13 18.53 8.58
CA PRO A 54 -9.95 19.16 9.60
C PRO A 54 -11.24 18.37 9.84
N VAL A 55 -11.77 18.44 11.07
CA VAL A 55 -13.03 17.79 11.46
C VAL A 55 -14.22 18.10 10.54
N SER A 56 -14.23 19.24 9.87
CA SER A 56 -15.28 19.60 8.90
C SER A 56 -15.27 18.75 7.64
N GLU A 57 -14.10 18.29 7.18
CA GLU A 57 -13.99 17.36 6.05
C GLU A 57 -14.32 15.93 6.49
N LEU A 58 -13.85 15.53 7.68
CA LEU A 58 -14.07 14.19 8.24
C LEU A 58 -15.55 13.90 8.57
N ALA A 59 -16.31 14.92 8.96
CA ALA A 59 -17.68 14.74 9.43
C ALA A 59 -18.62 14.16 8.37
N ASP A 60 -18.42 14.52 7.10
CA ASP A 60 -19.23 14.07 5.96
C ASP A 60 -18.45 13.11 5.04
N GLY A 61 -17.13 13.04 5.18
CA GLY A 61 -16.24 12.25 4.32
C GLY A 61 -16.05 10.79 4.73
N ILE A 62 -16.63 10.34 5.86
CA ILE A 62 -16.43 8.99 6.40
C ILE A 62 -17.75 8.25 6.55
N THR A 63 -17.80 7.01 6.07
CA THR A 63 -18.91 6.08 6.28
C THR A 63 -18.41 4.75 6.81
N ILE A 64 -19.18 4.12 7.71
CA ILE A 64 -18.81 2.84 8.33
C ILE A 64 -19.93 1.85 8.12
N GLN A 65 -19.62 0.69 7.56
CA GLN A 65 -20.61 -0.35 7.34
C GLN A 65 -21.14 -0.91 8.67
N GLY A 66 -22.45 -1.08 8.78
CA GLY A 66 -23.08 -1.53 10.02
C GLY A 66 -23.00 -0.51 11.17
N GLY A 67 -22.48 0.70 10.91
CA GLY A 67 -22.40 1.82 11.83
C GLY A 67 -23.53 2.83 11.65
N GLU A 68 -24.08 3.32 12.76
CA GLU A 68 -25.00 4.46 12.78
C GLU A 68 -24.32 5.65 13.46
N LYS A 69 -24.29 6.81 12.80
CA LYS A 69 -23.79 8.05 13.41
C LYS A 69 -24.77 8.56 14.47
N LYS A 70 -24.33 8.64 15.72
CA LYS A 70 -25.04 9.17 16.88
C LYS A 70 -24.48 10.54 17.26
N SER A 71 -25.31 11.43 17.80
CA SER A 71 -24.85 12.74 18.26
C SER A 71 -24.18 12.69 19.64
N GLY A 72 -23.30 13.65 19.93
CA GLY A 72 -22.56 13.72 21.19
C GLY A 72 -21.27 12.91 21.18
N SER A 73 -20.72 12.62 22.36
CA SER A 73 -19.50 11.82 22.51
C SER A 73 -19.82 10.34 22.72
N ALA A 74 -18.92 9.47 22.25
CA ALA A 74 -18.99 8.05 22.53
C ALA A 74 -19.11 7.75 24.05
N PRO A 75 -19.84 6.69 24.44
CA PRO A 75 -19.94 6.27 25.83
C PRO A 75 -18.58 6.03 26.50
N ALA A 76 -18.44 6.45 27.75
CA ALA A 76 -17.20 6.28 28.51
C ALA A 76 -16.96 4.80 28.88
N PRO A 77 -15.69 4.34 28.93
CA PRO A 77 -15.33 3.01 29.40
C PRO A 77 -15.93 2.67 30.77
N THR A 78 -16.42 1.43 30.91
CA THR A 78 -17.07 0.96 32.15
C THR A 78 -16.36 -0.23 32.80
N GLY A 79 -15.43 -0.90 32.11
CA GLY A 79 -14.70 -2.05 32.64
C GLY A 79 -13.54 -2.54 31.78
N ASP A 80 -13.11 -3.77 32.03
CA ASP A 80 -11.97 -4.43 31.38
C ASP A 80 -12.45 -5.44 30.32
N VAL A 81 -13.18 -4.97 29.31
CA VAL A 81 -13.40 -5.80 28.11
C VAL A 81 -12.06 -5.91 27.37
N ASP A 82 -11.59 -7.14 27.13
CA ASP A 82 -10.33 -7.38 26.41
C ASP A 82 -10.47 -6.87 24.98
N PHE A 83 -9.61 -5.95 24.59
CA PHE A 83 -9.62 -5.33 23.26
C PHE A 83 -8.17 -5.07 22.85
N LYS A 84 -7.79 -5.58 21.68
CA LYS A 84 -6.43 -5.44 21.16
C LYS A 84 -6.46 -5.05 19.69
N LEU A 85 -5.90 -3.89 19.40
CA LEU A 85 -5.43 -3.50 18.06
C LEU A 85 -3.95 -3.86 17.95
N GLY A 86 -3.55 -4.30 16.76
CA GLY A 86 -2.15 -4.61 16.44
C GLY A 86 -1.31 -3.40 16.04
N PHE A 87 -1.90 -2.21 16.02
CA PHE A 87 -1.33 -1.00 15.43
C PHE A 87 -1.85 0.26 16.12
N SER A 88 -1.06 1.34 16.05
CA SER A 88 -1.43 2.70 16.47
C SER A 88 -1.47 3.68 15.30
N GLU A 89 -1.01 3.25 14.13
CA GLU A 89 -0.97 4.01 12.89
C GLU A 89 -1.29 3.07 11.74
N GLN A 90 -1.94 3.57 10.68
CA GLN A 90 -2.22 2.80 9.47
C GLN A 90 -2.42 3.72 8.26
N ASN A 91 -2.29 3.16 7.07
CA ASN A 91 -2.53 3.87 5.82
C ASN A 91 -3.96 3.61 5.33
N ALA A 92 -4.51 4.58 4.62
CA ALA A 92 -5.81 4.53 3.99
C ALA A 92 -5.72 5.15 2.59
N PHE A 93 -6.60 4.72 1.70
CA PHE A 93 -6.58 5.15 0.31
C PHE A 93 -7.83 5.93 -0.05
N LEU A 94 -7.68 6.97 -0.87
CA LEU A 94 -8.81 7.75 -1.37
C LEU A 94 -9.86 6.83 -2.01
N THR A 95 -11.15 7.16 -1.85
CA THR A 95 -12.32 6.38 -2.32
C THR A 95 -12.58 5.08 -1.57
N ASN A 96 -11.55 4.41 -1.05
CA ASN A 96 -11.67 3.04 -0.53
C ASN A 96 -11.53 2.98 1.01
N GLY A 97 -10.91 3.99 1.61
CA GLY A 97 -10.70 4.07 3.05
C GLY A 97 -9.74 3.01 3.58
N PHE A 98 -10.13 2.32 4.65
CA PHE A 98 -9.31 1.36 5.37
C PHE A 98 -10.14 0.40 6.22
N ASP A 99 -9.49 -0.66 6.69
CA ASP A 99 -10.08 -1.67 7.56
C ASP A 99 -9.47 -1.61 8.97
N ILE A 100 -10.30 -1.80 9.98
CA ILE A 100 -9.86 -1.90 11.38
C ILE A 100 -10.00 -3.35 11.83
N ASP A 101 -8.87 -4.05 11.85
CA ASP A 101 -8.79 -5.41 12.38
C ASP A 101 -8.46 -5.40 13.87
N PHE A 102 -9.26 -6.12 14.65
CA PHE A 102 -9.03 -6.25 16.09
C PHE A 102 -9.40 -7.64 16.62
N THR A 103 -8.92 -7.92 17.82
CA THR A 103 -9.21 -9.17 18.51
C THR A 103 -9.72 -8.93 19.92
N SER A 104 -10.51 -9.88 20.42
CA SER A 104 -10.97 -9.94 21.80
C SER A 104 -11.04 -11.37 22.29
N THR A 105 -10.69 -11.61 23.55
CA THR A 105 -10.98 -12.89 24.23
C THR A 105 -12.42 -12.99 24.75
N ASP A 106 -13.21 -11.91 24.72
CA ASP A 106 -14.63 -11.97 25.11
C ASP A 106 -15.47 -12.50 23.93
N PRO A 107 -16.17 -13.64 24.06
CA PRO A 107 -16.98 -14.18 22.98
C PRO A 107 -18.30 -13.43 22.75
N ASN A 108 -18.66 -12.45 23.61
CA ASN A 108 -19.95 -11.76 23.58
C ASN A 108 -19.83 -10.27 23.18
N ILE A 109 -18.83 -9.93 22.36
CA ILE A 109 -18.74 -8.59 21.77
C ILE A 109 -19.98 -8.32 20.93
N LYS A 110 -20.68 -7.23 21.28
CA LYS A 110 -21.90 -6.78 20.62
C LYS A 110 -21.62 -5.71 19.57
N GLY A 111 -20.62 -4.87 19.79
CA GLY A 111 -20.33 -3.78 18.88
C GLY A 111 -19.11 -2.96 19.26
N ALA A 112 -18.91 -1.86 18.52
CA ALA A 112 -17.85 -0.89 18.75
C ALA A 112 -18.38 0.54 18.68
N TYR A 113 -17.74 1.44 19.42
CA TYR A 113 -17.89 2.87 19.26
C TYR A 113 -16.64 3.45 18.62
N LEU A 114 -16.82 4.25 17.57
CA LEU A 114 -15.72 4.93 16.89
C LEU A 114 -15.97 6.43 16.85
N GLN A 115 -15.03 7.20 17.38
CA GLN A 115 -15.06 8.66 17.42
C GLN A 115 -13.90 9.18 16.56
N VAL A 116 -14.24 9.83 15.44
CA VAL A 116 -13.22 10.45 14.57
C VAL A 116 -12.76 11.78 15.17
N THR A 117 -11.45 12.03 15.08
CA THR A 117 -10.78 13.26 15.47
C THR A 117 -9.85 13.76 14.37
N ASP A 118 -9.52 15.04 14.40
CA ASP A 118 -8.30 15.52 13.73
C ASP A 118 -7.05 15.14 14.55
N VAL A 119 -5.86 15.51 14.08
CA VAL A 119 -4.59 15.14 14.74
C VAL A 119 -4.35 15.91 16.04
N ASP A 120 -5.02 17.04 16.22
CA ASP A 120 -5.03 17.81 17.47
C ASP A 120 -6.03 17.27 18.52
N GLY A 121 -6.80 16.23 18.17
CA GLY A 121 -7.77 15.58 19.05
C GLY A 121 -9.14 16.28 19.12
N ASN A 122 -9.42 17.22 18.22
CA ASN A 122 -10.76 17.79 18.09
C ASN A 122 -11.71 16.77 17.47
N LYS A 123 -12.89 16.62 18.06
CA LYS A 123 -13.87 15.58 17.67
C LYS A 123 -14.83 16.10 16.61
N ILE A 124 -15.19 15.26 15.65
CA ILE A 124 -16.37 15.50 14.81
C ILE A 124 -17.64 15.53 15.69
N ASP A 125 -18.70 16.21 15.22
CA ASP A 125 -19.99 16.13 15.93
C ASP A 125 -20.58 14.73 15.78
N GLY A 126 -20.61 14.00 16.89
CA GLY A 126 -21.10 12.64 16.96
C GLY A 126 -20.01 11.57 16.94
N TYR A 127 -20.45 10.33 17.06
CA TYR A 127 -19.64 9.11 17.00
C TYR A 127 -20.41 8.03 16.21
N PHE A 128 -19.72 7.00 15.75
CA PHE A 128 -20.34 5.86 15.08
C PHE A 128 -20.59 4.74 16.09
N ASP A 129 -21.84 4.26 16.16
CA ASP A 129 -22.23 3.07 16.91
C ASP A 129 -22.38 1.88 15.95
N ILE A 130 -21.43 0.94 16.04
CA ILE A 130 -21.27 -0.18 15.12
C ILE A 130 -21.82 -1.42 15.80
N THR A 131 -23.08 -1.72 15.52
CA THR A 131 -23.83 -2.81 16.18
C THR A 131 -23.84 -4.11 15.38
N ASP A 132 -23.51 -4.03 14.09
CA ASP A 132 -23.47 -5.19 13.19
C ASP A 132 -22.04 -5.46 12.71
N LEU A 133 -21.21 -6.00 13.62
CA LEU A 133 -19.86 -6.45 13.28
C LEU A 133 -19.87 -7.58 12.24
N LYS A 134 -20.99 -8.31 12.07
CA LYS A 134 -21.12 -9.37 11.06
C LYS A 134 -21.40 -8.81 9.67
N ALA A 135 -22.08 -7.67 9.56
CA ALA A 135 -22.19 -6.93 8.31
C ALA A 135 -20.82 -6.46 7.81
N ASN A 136 -19.85 -6.28 8.69
CA ASN A 136 -18.46 -6.03 8.30
C ASN A 136 -17.75 -7.33 7.88
N GLN A 137 -18.00 -8.45 8.56
CA GLN A 137 -17.42 -9.76 8.19
C GLN A 137 -17.91 -10.34 6.85
N ASN A 138 -19.13 -10.03 6.41
CA ASN A 138 -19.72 -10.55 5.16
C ASN A 138 -20.11 -9.48 4.14
N GLY A 139 -19.99 -8.21 4.50
CA GLY A 139 -20.47 -7.09 3.69
C GLY A 139 -19.40 -6.06 3.36
N GLY A 140 -18.24 -6.10 4.03
CA GLY A 140 -17.07 -5.35 3.63
C GLY A 140 -16.59 -5.91 2.32
N LYS A 141 -16.69 -5.10 1.27
CA LYS A 141 -16.01 -5.31 0.00
C LYS A 141 -14.52 -5.11 0.27
N ALA A 142 -13.91 -6.11 0.91
CA ALA A 142 -12.60 -6.02 1.52
C ALA A 142 -11.54 -5.65 0.48
N PHE A 143 -10.55 -4.89 0.92
CA PHE A 143 -9.21 -4.95 0.35
C PHE A 143 -8.75 -6.41 0.48
N ASN A 144 -9.00 -7.23 -0.54
CA ASN A 144 -8.45 -8.58 -0.61
C ASN A 144 -6.95 -8.43 -0.82
N GLN A 145 -6.21 -8.19 0.26
CA GLN A 145 -4.80 -8.54 0.26
C GLN A 145 -4.75 -10.03 -0.07
N LYS A 146 -4.05 -10.42 -1.15
CA LYS A 146 -3.56 -11.80 -1.30
C LYS A 146 -2.53 -12.06 -0.19
N LYS A 147 -2.96 -12.09 1.08
CA LYS A 147 -2.15 -12.56 2.19
C LYS A 147 -2.02 -14.07 2.05
N LYS A 148 -0.90 -14.54 1.47
CA LYS A 148 -0.36 -15.86 1.84
C LYS A 148 -0.18 -15.82 3.36
N VAL A 149 -0.90 -16.71 4.03
CA VAL A 149 -1.00 -16.83 5.48
C VAL A 149 0.41 -16.93 6.09
N SER A 150 0.88 -15.87 6.75
CA SER A 150 2.01 -15.99 7.68
C SER A 150 1.49 -16.68 8.94
N ALA A 151 1.94 -17.91 9.13
CA ALA A 151 1.57 -18.74 10.26
C ALA A 151 2.18 -18.18 11.56
N GLN A 152 1.46 -17.29 12.24
CA GLN A 152 1.76 -16.99 13.64
C GLN A 152 1.15 -18.05 14.56
N ALA A 153 2.07 -18.73 15.25
CA ALA A 153 1.94 -19.67 16.34
C ALA A 153 0.55 -19.78 17.02
N LYS A 154 -0.04 -20.98 16.92
CA LYS A 154 -1.02 -21.48 17.89
C LYS A 154 -0.39 -21.52 19.29
N MET A 155 -0.67 -20.52 20.12
CA MET A 155 -0.56 -20.68 21.57
C MET A 155 -1.87 -21.27 22.09
N GLU A 156 -1.79 -22.43 22.74
CA GLU A 156 -2.92 -23.01 23.47
C GLU A 156 -3.41 -22.04 24.55
N GLY A 157 -4.58 -21.45 24.29
CA GLY A 157 -5.40 -20.57 25.13
C GLY A 157 -6.74 -20.39 24.37
N GLU A 158 -7.79 -19.85 25.00
CA GLU A 158 -9.03 -19.55 24.26
C GLU A 158 -8.69 -18.67 23.05
N ASP A 159 -8.86 -19.21 21.84
CA ASP A 159 -8.49 -18.52 20.60
C ASP A 159 -9.28 -17.19 20.55
N PRO A 160 -8.60 -16.03 20.50
CA PRO A 160 -9.28 -14.75 20.47
C PRO A 160 -10.11 -14.65 19.19
N THR A 161 -11.32 -14.11 19.31
CA THR A 161 -12.18 -13.91 18.15
C THR A 161 -11.72 -12.67 17.39
N SER A 162 -11.53 -12.80 16.07
CA SER A 162 -11.14 -11.70 15.18
C SER A 162 -12.37 -10.99 14.62
N TYR A 163 -12.31 -9.66 14.59
CA TYR A 163 -13.33 -8.77 14.06
C TYR A 163 -12.70 -7.77 13.10
N ASN A 164 -13.51 -7.28 12.16
CA ASN A 164 -13.13 -6.30 11.17
C ASN A 164 -14.22 -5.20 11.12
N ILE A 165 -13.81 -3.95 10.92
CA ILE A 165 -14.70 -2.81 10.64
C ILE A 165 -14.19 -2.14 9.37
N ASN A 166 -15.06 -2.01 8.37
CA ASN A 166 -14.73 -1.36 7.12
C ASN A 166 -15.14 0.12 7.15
N VAL A 167 -14.16 1.00 6.95
CA VAL A 167 -14.32 2.45 6.95
C VAL A 167 -14.07 2.95 5.53
N ASN A 168 -15.09 3.54 4.89
CA ASN A 168 -14.99 4.07 3.53
C ASN A 168 -14.92 5.59 3.53
N PHE A 169 -14.22 6.12 2.53
CA PHE A 169 -14.15 7.55 2.27
C PHE A 169 -15.10 7.99 1.17
N ASP A 170 -15.73 9.14 1.35
CA ASP A 170 -16.39 9.83 0.25
C ASP A 170 -15.34 10.36 -0.74
N ALA A 171 -15.70 10.43 -2.02
CA ALA A 171 -14.82 10.92 -3.09
C ALA A 171 -14.36 12.38 -2.90
N SER A 172 -15.00 13.15 -2.01
CA SER A 172 -14.60 14.50 -1.67
C SER A 172 -13.47 14.59 -0.64
N LEU A 173 -13.18 13.53 0.12
CA LEU A 173 -12.08 13.52 1.08
C LEU A 173 -10.76 13.72 0.34
N GLN A 174 -9.88 14.56 0.90
CA GLN A 174 -8.56 14.84 0.34
C GLN A 174 -7.49 14.13 1.17
N PRO A 175 -6.30 13.87 0.60
CA PRO A 175 -5.16 13.32 1.34
C PRO A 175 -4.82 14.13 2.60
N GLY A 176 -4.17 13.46 3.54
CA GLY A 176 -3.78 14.03 4.83
C GLY A 176 -3.89 13.06 6.00
N LYS A 177 -3.70 13.59 7.21
CA LYS A 177 -3.70 12.84 8.46
C LYS A 177 -4.90 13.17 9.34
N PHE A 178 -5.44 12.17 10.00
CA PHE A 178 -6.43 12.31 11.07
C PHE A 178 -6.32 11.14 12.05
N CYS A 179 -7.06 11.16 13.16
CA CYS A 179 -7.06 10.04 14.11
C CYS A 179 -8.48 9.59 14.46
N TYR A 180 -8.61 8.43 15.09
CA TYR A 180 -9.86 8.00 15.69
C TYR A 180 -9.63 7.32 17.02
N GLU A 181 -10.58 7.49 17.91
CA GLU A 181 -10.70 6.76 19.16
C GLU A 181 -11.70 5.62 18.96
N ILE A 182 -11.33 4.40 19.38
CA ILE A 182 -12.20 3.22 19.31
C ILE A 182 -12.25 2.47 20.64
N CYS A 183 -13.43 1.98 21.00
CA CYS A 183 -13.64 1.01 22.06
C CYS A 183 -14.72 0.01 21.66
N ILE A 184 -14.69 -1.19 22.26
CA ILE A 184 -15.69 -2.24 22.01
C ILE A 184 -16.58 -2.44 23.23
N TYR A 185 -17.78 -2.97 23.01
CA TYR A 185 -18.73 -3.23 24.08
C TYR A 185 -19.44 -4.59 23.94
N ASP A 186 -19.75 -5.19 25.09
CA ASP A 186 -20.41 -6.50 25.19
C ASP A 186 -21.94 -6.39 25.27
N GLU A 187 -22.64 -7.52 25.35
CA GLU A 187 -24.10 -7.57 25.51
C GLU A 187 -24.62 -6.91 26.80
N ASN A 188 -23.79 -6.79 27.83
CA ASN A 188 -24.11 -6.15 29.10
C ASN A 188 -23.81 -4.64 29.11
N ASN A 189 -23.27 -4.10 28.02
CA ASN A 189 -22.76 -2.73 27.89
C ASN A 189 -21.57 -2.43 28.82
N ASN A 190 -20.75 -3.45 29.11
CA ASN A 190 -19.38 -3.24 29.55
C ASN A 190 -18.58 -2.73 28.34
N ILE A 191 -17.76 -1.70 28.54
CA ILE A 191 -17.02 -1.01 27.47
C ILE A 191 -15.53 -1.09 27.79
N SER A 192 -14.72 -1.47 26.79
CA SER A 192 -13.27 -1.56 26.87
C SER A 192 -12.61 -0.20 27.13
N GLN A 193 -11.31 -0.21 27.42
CA GLN A 193 -10.51 1.00 27.31
C GLN A 193 -10.50 1.52 25.85
N ILE A 194 -10.36 2.84 25.71
CA ILE A 194 -10.22 3.51 24.42
C ILE A 194 -8.80 3.28 23.89
N GLN A 195 -8.69 2.98 22.61
CA GLN A 195 -7.44 3.01 21.86
C GLN A 195 -7.53 4.08 20.78
N GLU A 196 -6.45 4.82 20.59
CA GLU A 196 -6.31 5.86 19.58
C GLU A 196 -5.44 5.34 18.45
N VAL A 197 -5.86 5.59 17.21
CA VAL A 197 -5.12 5.24 16.00
C VAL A 197 -5.14 6.41 15.05
N CYS A 198 -3.99 6.75 14.48
CA CYS A 198 -3.90 7.75 13.43
C CYS A 198 -3.84 7.11 12.04
N VAL A 199 -4.43 7.79 11.07
CA VAL A 199 -4.60 7.32 9.70
C VAL A 199 -3.90 8.30 8.77
N ASN A 200 -3.00 7.78 7.93
CA ASN A 200 -2.45 8.51 6.80
C ASN A 200 -3.29 8.22 5.56
N VAL A 201 -3.98 9.23 5.02
CA VAL A 201 -4.72 9.11 3.76
C VAL A 201 -3.78 9.45 2.62
N GLU A 202 -3.32 8.42 1.93
CA GLU A 202 -2.36 8.51 0.83
C GLU A 202 -2.97 9.23 -0.37
N ALA A 203 -2.17 10.09 -1.02
CA ALA A 203 -2.46 10.58 -2.35
C ALA A 203 -2.17 9.47 -3.38
N TRP A 204 -2.85 9.53 -4.52
CA TRP A 204 -2.43 8.73 -5.67
C TRP A 204 -1.22 9.40 -6.32
N GLY A 205 -0.22 8.61 -6.71
CA GLY A 205 1.06 9.09 -7.23
C GLY A 205 2.07 9.27 -6.10
N GLY A 206 2.75 10.42 -6.06
CA GLY A 206 3.68 10.78 -4.98
C GLY A 206 5.16 10.56 -5.28
N ASN A 207 5.51 10.03 -6.46
CA ASN A 207 6.92 10.00 -6.89
C ASN A 207 7.09 10.04 -8.41
N ALA A 208 7.36 11.24 -8.94
CA ALA A 208 7.54 11.45 -10.38
C ALA A 208 8.73 10.67 -10.98
N ASP A 209 9.74 10.29 -10.19
CA ASP A 209 10.88 9.50 -10.69
C ASP A 209 10.48 8.05 -11.00
N LEU A 210 9.44 7.52 -10.35
CA LEU A 210 8.88 6.20 -10.62
C LEU A 210 7.98 6.18 -11.86
N ALA A 211 7.46 7.34 -12.26
CA ALA A 211 6.56 7.44 -13.41
C ALA A 211 7.24 7.02 -14.72
N GLY A 212 6.53 6.22 -15.50
CA GLY A 212 7.00 5.70 -16.77
C GLY A 212 6.33 4.39 -17.17
N GLU A 213 6.71 3.94 -18.37
CA GLU A 213 6.38 2.62 -18.89
C GLU A 213 7.60 1.71 -18.68
N TRP A 214 7.40 0.65 -17.92
CA TRP A 214 8.43 -0.27 -17.47
C TRP A 214 8.14 -1.67 -18.01
N VAL A 215 9.09 -2.30 -18.67
CA VAL A 215 8.94 -3.66 -19.22
C VAL A 215 9.75 -4.61 -18.37
N PHE A 216 9.13 -5.71 -17.94
CA PHE A 216 9.76 -6.73 -17.13
C PHE A 216 11.06 -7.24 -17.79
N ASP A 217 12.09 -7.41 -16.98
CA ASP A 217 13.42 -7.81 -17.42
C ASP A 217 13.89 -9.09 -16.74
N SER A 218 13.72 -9.17 -15.43
CA SER A 218 14.15 -10.32 -14.64
C SER A 218 13.52 -10.33 -13.26
N GLU A 219 13.42 -11.52 -12.70
CA GLU A 219 13.07 -11.77 -11.31
C GLU A 219 14.28 -12.39 -10.59
N MET A 220 14.46 -12.05 -9.31
CA MET A 220 15.42 -12.70 -8.43
C MET A 220 14.68 -13.14 -7.17
N SER A 221 14.72 -14.44 -6.89
CA SER A 221 14.22 -15.02 -5.64
C SER A 221 15.37 -15.60 -4.84
N ASP A 222 15.26 -15.58 -3.52
CA ASP A 222 16.15 -16.33 -2.62
C ASP A 222 16.00 -17.86 -2.80
N GLU A 223 14.85 -18.31 -3.34
CA GLU A 223 14.66 -19.69 -3.79
C GLU A 223 15.07 -19.86 -5.25
N VAL A 224 15.94 -20.83 -5.52
CA VAL A 224 16.28 -21.21 -6.90
C VAL A 224 15.17 -22.14 -7.42
N GLU A 225 14.05 -21.57 -7.84
CA GLU A 225 13.13 -22.31 -8.69
C GLU A 225 13.77 -22.50 -10.07
N SER A 226 13.85 -23.75 -10.51
CA SER A 226 14.36 -24.11 -11.83
C SER A 226 13.19 -24.09 -12.81
N ASP A 227 13.24 -23.23 -13.81
CA ASP A 227 12.31 -23.23 -14.95
C ASP A 227 12.43 -24.49 -15.82
N GLU A 228 13.34 -25.39 -15.47
CA GLU A 228 13.57 -26.66 -16.13
C GLU A 228 13.06 -27.82 -15.28
N ALA A 229 12.39 -28.75 -15.96
CA ALA A 229 12.04 -30.05 -15.43
C ALA A 229 13.15 -31.06 -15.74
N ILE A 230 13.51 -31.87 -14.74
CA ILE A 230 14.46 -32.97 -14.87
C ILE A 230 13.72 -34.29 -14.76
N PHE A 231 13.85 -35.12 -15.79
CA PHE A 231 13.21 -36.43 -15.88
C PHE A 231 14.24 -37.54 -15.96
N GLU A 232 14.01 -38.62 -15.21
CA GLU A 232 14.72 -39.89 -15.43
C GLU A 232 13.88 -40.77 -16.36
N CYS A 233 14.42 -41.06 -17.53
CA CYS A 233 13.79 -41.94 -18.51
C CYS A 233 13.98 -43.42 -18.14
N GLU A 234 13.08 -44.29 -18.62
CA GLU A 234 13.17 -45.74 -18.36
C GLU A 234 14.46 -46.40 -18.88
N ASN A 235 15.11 -45.78 -19.87
CA ASN A 235 16.39 -46.23 -20.42
C ASN A 235 17.61 -45.84 -19.55
N GLY A 236 17.38 -45.17 -18.42
CA GLY A 236 18.41 -44.69 -17.50
C GLY A 236 19.10 -43.39 -17.93
N GLN A 237 18.60 -42.70 -18.97
CA GLN A 237 19.04 -41.36 -19.34
C GLN A 237 18.25 -40.30 -18.56
N SER A 238 18.83 -39.12 -18.41
CA SER A 238 18.14 -37.94 -17.87
C SER A 238 17.84 -36.96 -19.00
N LEU A 239 16.63 -36.42 -19.02
CA LEU A 239 16.22 -35.31 -19.86
C LEU A 239 16.04 -34.06 -19.00
N THR A 240 16.60 -32.95 -19.44
CA THR A 240 16.33 -31.62 -18.88
C THR A 240 15.66 -30.80 -19.97
N ALA A 241 14.50 -30.22 -19.68
CA ALA A 241 13.75 -29.40 -20.62
C ALA A 241 13.00 -28.30 -19.86
N PRO A 242 12.82 -27.10 -20.45
CA PRO A 242 12.03 -26.05 -19.81
C PRO A 242 10.58 -26.49 -19.66
N TYR A 243 9.92 -26.02 -18.59
CA TYR A 243 8.49 -26.24 -18.39
C TYR A 243 7.66 -25.59 -19.50
N GLU A 244 8.17 -24.52 -20.09
CA GLU A 244 7.47 -23.75 -21.12
C GLU A 244 8.39 -23.37 -22.29
N GLU A 245 7.91 -23.60 -23.52
CA GLU A 245 8.46 -22.98 -24.72
C GLU A 245 7.77 -21.64 -24.94
N LYS A 246 8.32 -20.58 -24.35
CA LYS A 246 7.81 -19.21 -24.50
C LYS A 246 8.13 -18.67 -25.90
N GLU A 247 7.10 -18.40 -26.70
CA GLU A 247 7.19 -17.69 -27.99
C GLU A 247 7.15 -16.17 -27.79
N LYS A 248 6.41 -15.72 -26.78
CA LYS A 248 6.26 -14.33 -26.37
C LYS A 248 6.01 -14.29 -24.87
N ASP A 249 6.66 -13.35 -24.19
CA ASP A 249 6.50 -13.09 -22.77
C ASP A 249 6.84 -11.61 -22.55
N ILE A 250 5.80 -10.78 -22.46
CA ILE A 250 5.95 -9.34 -22.25
C ILE A 250 5.01 -8.93 -21.12
N TRP A 251 5.60 -8.55 -20.01
CA TRP A 251 4.91 -7.85 -18.92
C TRP A 251 5.31 -6.39 -18.94
N THR A 252 4.32 -5.50 -19.04
CA THR A 252 4.52 -4.05 -19.00
C THR A 252 3.78 -3.48 -17.79
N PHE A 253 4.49 -2.73 -16.96
CA PHE A 253 3.99 -2.05 -15.77
C PHE A 253 4.10 -0.53 -15.98
N VAL A 254 2.99 0.20 -15.86
CA VAL A 254 2.93 1.63 -16.19
C VAL A 254 2.45 2.42 -14.99
N LEU A 255 3.25 3.41 -14.58
CA LEU A 255 2.94 4.35 -13.52
C LEU A 255 2.85 5.76 -14.12
N THR A 256 1.75 6.47 -13.92
CA THR A 256 1.62 7.88 -14.29
C THR A 256 1.83 8.79 -13.08
N GLU A 257 2.27 10.03 -13.31
CA GLU A 257 2.50 11.02 -12.25
C GLU A 257 1.22 11.31 -11.43
N ASP A 258 0.03 11.26 -12.06
CA ASP A 258 -1.26 11.49 -11.41
C ASP A 258 -1.82 10.25 -10.68
N GLY A 259 -0.99 9.23 -10.47
CA GLY A 259 -1.34 8.09 -9.64
C GLY A 259 -2.23 7.04 -10.31
N VAL A 260 -2.40 7.11 -11.63
CA VAL A 260 -3.00 6.00 -12.41
C VAL A 260 -1.91 4.96 -12.68
N TYR A 261 -2.26 3.68 -12.57
CA TYR A 261 -1.42 2.61 -13.10
C TYR A 261 -2.23 1.65 -13.96
N TYR A 262 -1.50 0.91 -14.77
CA TYR A 262 -1.99 -0.34 -15.32
C TYR A 262 -0.81 -1.25 -15.60
N GLU A 263 -1.12 -2.54 -15.72
CA GLU A 263 -0.18 -3.51 -16.25
C GLU A 263 -0.82 -4.35 -17.34
N THR A 264 0.02 -4.86 -18.25
CA THR A 264 -0.41 -5.75 -19.32
C THR A 264 0.51 -6.94 -19.38
N TYR A 265 -0.08 -8.12 -19.56
CA TYR A 265 0.62 -9.36 -19.81
C TYR A 265 0.27 -9.83 -21.22
N GLU A 266 1.29 -10.05 -22.04
CA GLU A 266 1.14 -10.67 -23.34
C GLU A 266 2.08 -11.86 -23.44
N GLU A 267 1.53 -13.04 -23.16
CA GLU A 267 2.25 -14.30 -23.16
C GLU A 267 1.73 -15.23 -24.24
N LYS A 268 2.65 -15.97 -24.86
CA LYS A 268 2.32 -17.01 -25.83
C LYS A 268 3.38 -18.08 -25.76
N GLY A 269 2.97 -19.33 -25.66
CA GLY A 269 3.93 -20.42 -25.58
C GLY A 269 3.29 -21.78 -25.68
N LYS A 270 4.02 -22.79 -25.24
CA LYS A 270 3.51 -24.16 -25.06
C LYS A 270 4.04 -24.72 -23.75
N ARG A 271 3.18 -25.41 -23.00
CA ARG A 271 3.56 -26.09 -21.76
C ARG A 271 4.06 -27.49 -22.05
N LEU A 272 5.07 -27.94 -21.31
CA LEU A 272 5.62 -29.28 -21.41
C LEU A 272 4.53 -30.31 -21.09
N ASP A 273 4.37 -31.32 -21.96
CA ASP A 273 3.62 -32.53 -21.65
C ASP A 273 4.53 -33.49 -20.90
N THR A 274 4.50 -33.42 -19.58
CA THR A 274 5.32 -34.25 -18.70
C THR A 274 5.15 -35.75 -18.98
N ASN A 275 3.93 -36.21 -19.27
CA ASN A 275 3.67 -37.63 -19.49
C ASN A 275 4.21 -38.10 -20.83
N ALA A 276 3.93 -37.35 -21.91
CA ALA A 276 4.45 -37.69 -23.22
C ALA A 276 5.98 -37.56 -23.28
N SER A 277 6.55 -36.60 -22.55
CA SER A 277 8.00 -36.40 -22.49
C SER A 277 8.71 -37.56 -21.78
N LEU A 278 8.13 -38.05 -20.69
CA LEU A 278 8.62 -39.23 -19.98
C LEU A 278 8.52 -40.51 -20.82
N GLU A 279 7.40 -40.72 -21.51
CA GLU A 279 7.17 -41.91 -22.34
C GLU A 279 8.16 -42.00 -23.51
N ASN A 280 8.47 -40.87 -24.15
CA ASN A 280 9.32 -40.83 -25.34
C ASN A 280 10.79 -40.50 -25.05
N CYS A 281 11.11 -40.09 -23.82
CA CYS A 281 12.43 -39.57 -23.43
C CYS A 281 12.90 -38.41 -24.34
N GLU A 282 11.97 -37.53 -24.69
CA GLU A 282 12.20 -36.31 -25.46
C GLU A 282 11.29 -35.18 -24.95
N ALA A 283 11.65 -33.92 -25.15
CA ALA A 283 10.77 -32.82 -24.74
C ALA A 283 9.57 -32.73 -25.69
N VAL A 284 8.38 -33.02 -25.17
CA VAL A 284 7.11 -32.93 -25.91
C VAL A 284 6.28 -31.81 -25.28
N TYR A 285 5.80 -30.87 -26.09
CA TYR A 285 4.99 -29.75 -25.63
C TYR A 285 3.53 -29.87 -26.11
N ASN A 286 2.62 -29.43 -25.25
CA ASN A 286 1.18 -29.41 -25.45
C ASN A 286 0.73 -28.36 -26.48
N THR A 287 -0.60 -28.26 -26.64
CA THR A 287 -1.26 -27.19 -27.41
C THR A 287 -0.77 -25.81 -26.95
N PRO A 288 -0.56 -24.87 -27.90
CA PRO A 288 -0.21 -23.50 -27.57
C PRO A 288 -1.20 -22.85 -26.61
N TYR A 289 -0.68 -22.06 -25.68
CA TYR A 289 -1.45 -21.11 -24.90
C TYR A 289 -1.15 -19.68 -25.37
N GLU A 290 -2.12 -18.80 -25.14
CA GLU A 290 -2.02 -17.37 -25.39
C GLU A 290 -2.76 -16.68 -24.26
N GLU A 291 -2.12 -15.68 -23.66
CA GLU A 291 -2.62 -14.85 -22.59
C GLU A 291 -2.41 -13.39 -23.02
N ASN A 292 -3.46 -12.59 -22.95
CA ASN A 292 -3.40 -11.17 -23.31
C ASN A 292 -4.38 -10.41 -22.45
N GLU A 293 -3.87 -9.84 -21.38
CA GLU A 293 -4.68 -9.29 -20.31
C GLU A 293 -4.13 -7.98 -19.76
N LYS A 294 -5.00 -7.22 -19.10
CA LYS A 294 -4.69 -5.92 -18.52
C LYS A 294 -5.37 -5.74 -17.18
N PHE A 295 -4.59 -5.29 -16.20
CA PHE A 295 -5.09 -4.82 -14.91
C PHE A 295 -4.93 -3.30 -14.87
N SER A 296 -5.92 -2.57 -14.33
CA SER A 296 -5.90 -1.10 -14.27
C SER A 296 -6.38 -0.59 -12.93
N GLY A 297 -5.72 0.44 -12.42
CA GLY A 297 -6.10 1.04 -11.16
C GLY A 297 -5.27 2.25 -10.76
N ASN A 298 -5.04 2.40 -9.46
CA ASN A 298 -4.30 3.53 -8.90
C ASN A 298 -3.14 3.07 -8.01
N TRP A 299 -2.08 3.89 -7.94
CA TRP A 299 -0.89 3.63 -7.13
C TRP A 299 -0.57 4.82 -6.24
N SER A 300 0.06 4.57 -5.09
CA SER A 300 0.58 5.60 -4.18
C SER A 300 2.01 5.27 -3.75
N TYR A 301 2.75 6.30 -3.32
CA TYR A 301 4.10 6.18 -2.79
C TYR A 301 4.21 6.88 -1.45
N ASP A 302 4.57 6.09 -0.44
CA ASP A 302 4.90 6.58 0.89
C ASP A 302 6.38 7.01 0.89
N GLU A 303 6.62 8.32 0.99
CA GLU A 303 7.97 8.90 0.95
C GLU A 303 8.83 8.53 2.17
N ASP A 304 8.20 8.41 3.34
CA ASP A 304 8.86 8.11 4.60
C ASP A 304 9.31 6.64 4.65
N ALA A 305 8.42 5.73 4.28
CA ALA A 305 8.69 4.29 4.23
C ALA A 305 9.44 3.87 2.95
N LYS A 306 9.38 4.71 1.90
CA LYS A 306 9.88 4.41 0.54
C LYS A 306 9.22 3.19 -0.06
N THR A 307 7.91 3.14 0.05
CA THR A 307 7.10 1.99 -0.37
C THR A 307 6.02 2.38 -1.35
N LEU A 308 5.70 1.48 -2.27
CA LEU A 308 4.62 1.63 -3.25
C LEU A 308 3.46 0.72 -2.88
N THR A 309 2.24 1.22 -3.07
CA THR A 309 1.03 0.41 -3.08
C THR A 309 0.33 0.58 -4.43
N ALA A 310 -0.14 -0.51 -5.02
CA ALA A 310 -0.91 -0.54 -6.27
C ALA A 310 -2.23 -1.29 -6.05
N VAL A 311 -3.33 -0.72 -6.52
CA VAL A 311 -4.70 -1.20 -6.29
C VAL A 311 -5.47 -1.33 -7.61
N ASP A 312 -5.82 -2.55 -8.00
CA ASP A 312 -6.55 -2.87 -9.22
C ASP A 312 -8.03 -2.52 -9.08
N PHE A 313 -8.59 -1.76 -10.01
CA PHE A 313 -10.03 -1.49 -10.10
C PHE A 313 -10.71 -2.19 -11.28
N ALA A 314 -9.94 -2.75 -12.20
CA ALA A 314 -10.48 -3.48 -13.34
C ALA A 314 -9.50 -4.52 -13.89
N TYR A 315 -10.08 -5.60 -14.41
CA TYR A 315 -9.41 -6.62 -15.21
C TYR A 315 -10.04 -6.71 -16.61
N GLU A 316 -9.20 -6.74 -17.63
CA GLU A 316 -9.60 -6.87 -19.04
C GLU A 316 -8.89 -8.07 -19.68
N ASP A 317 -9.65 -9.06 -20.15
CA ASP A 317 -9.16 -10.16 -20.99
C ASP A 317 -9.35 -9.77 -22.46
N PHE A 318 -8.25 -9.52 -23.17
CA PHE A 318 -8.28 -9.11 -24.57
C PHE A 318 -8.55 -10.27 -25.55
N LEU A 319 -8.52 -11.51 -25.08
CA LEU A 319 -8.90 -12.70 -25.85
C LEU A 319 -10.38 -13.03 -25.68
N ASN A 320 -10.95 -12.76 -24.50
CA ASN A 320 -12.35 -13.00 -24.20
C ASN A 320 -12.94 -11.98 -23.21
N SER A 321 -13.58 -10.94 -23.73
CA SER A 321 -14.18 -9.88 -22.92
C SER A 321 -15.31 -10.31 -21.97
N ALA A 322 -15.82 -11.55 -22.09
CA ALA A 322 -16.77 -12.10 -21.12
C ALA A 322 -16.13 -12.38 -19.74
N ASN A 323 -14.79 -12.41 -19.69
CA ASN A 323 -14.01 -12.60 -18.46
C ASN A 323 -13.65 -11.27 -17.80
N ASN A 324 -14.01 -10.11 -18.36
CA ASN A 324 -13.69 -8.81 -17.77
C ASN A 324 -14.37 -8.64 -16.41
N GLU A 325 -13.64 -8.05 -15.47
CA GLU A 325 -14.11 -7.81 -14.11
C GLU A 325 -13.87 -6.35 -13.71
N THR A 326 -14.66 -5.88 -12.76
CA THR A 326 -14.49 -4.58 -12.11
C THR A 326 -14.47 -4.77 -10.61
N TYR A 327 -13.58 -4.07 -9.94
CA TYR A 327 -13.39 -4.09 -8.50
C TYR A 327 -13.72 -2.68 -7.96
N PRO A 328 -15.00 -2.35 -7.69
CA PRO A 328 -15.37 -0.99 -7.27
C PRO A 328 -14.64 -0.49 -6.03
N GLU A 329 -14.18 -1.39 -5.16
CA GLU A 329 -13.40 -1.06 -3.96
C GLU A 329 -11.94 -1.45 -4.05
N GLY A 330 -11.46 -1.73 -5.25
CA GLY A 330 -10.08 -2.10 -5.47
C GLY A 330 -9.72 -3.51 -4.98
N GLU A 331 -8.73 -4.11 -5.62
CA GLU A 331 -7.99 -5.27 -5.09
C GLU A 331 -6.51 -4.89 -5.00
N VAL A 332 -5.86 -5.17 -3.87
CA VAL A 332 -4.45 -4.79 -3.70
C VAL A 332 -3.59 -5.72 -4.51
N TYR A 333 -2.86 -5.15 -5.45
CA TYR A 333 -1.84 -5.86 -6.22
C TYR A 333 -0.51 -5.85 -5.45
N PHE A 334 0.05 -4.67 -5.22
CA PHE A 334 1.23 -4.46 -4.37
C PHE A 334 0.85 -3.71 -3.11
N TYR A 335 1.31 -4.17 -1.94
CA TYR A 335 1.06 -3.49 -0.67
C TYR A 335 2.37 -3.14 0.03
N ASN A 336 2.63 -1.84 0.17
CA ASN A 336 3.82 -1.30 0.84
C ASN A 336 5.12 -2.02 0.42
N VAL A 337 5.24 -2.30 -0.89
CA VAL A 337 6.43 -2.96 -1.45
C VAL A 337 7.55 -1.94 -1.56
N LYS A 338 8.79 -2.36 -1.27
CA LYS A 338 9.92 -1.44 -1.45
C LYS A 338 10.14 -1.20 -2.94
N VAL A 339 10.35 0.06 -3.30
CA VAL A 339 10.57 0.45 -4.69
C VAL A 339 11.78 1.38 -4.80
N GLU A 340 12.61 1.17 -5.81
CA GLU A 340 13.75 2.03 -6.10
C GLU A 340 14.15 1.98 -7.58
N ILE A 341 14.82 3.03 -8.07
CA ILE A 341 15.45 3.03 -9.39
C ILE A 341 16.93 2.66 -9.24
N VAL A 342 17.31 1.49 -9.74
CA VAL A 342 18.70 0.98 -9.69
C VAL A 342 19.19 0.77 -11.12
N ASP A 343 20.30 1.43 -11.48
CA ASP A 343 20.90 1.36 -12.81
C ASP A 343 19.89 1.62 -13.97
N GLY A 344 18.93 2.52 -13.74
CA GLY A 344 17.90 2.88 -14.72
C GLY A 344 16.78 1.85 -14.87
N LYS A 345 16.70 0.87 -13.96
CA LYS A 345 15.60 -0.08 -13.85
C LYS A 345 14.75 0.22 -12.63
N LEU A 346 13.44 0.03 -12.75
CA LEU A 346 12.54 -0.04 -11.60
C LEU A 346 12.77 -1.39 -10.92
N LYS A 347 13.10 -1.35 -9.63
CA LYS A 347 13.21 -2.51 -8.77
C LYS A 347 12.06 -2.49 -7.77
N ILE A 348 11.29 -3.57 -7.73
CA ILE A 348 10.24 -3.80 -6.73
C ILE A 348 10.70 -4.96 -5.86
N THR A 349 10.58 -4.83 -4.55
CA THR A 349 10.97 -5.88 -3.59
C THR A 349 9.82 -6.22 -2.66
N GLU A 350 9.44 -7.48 -2.69
CA GLU A 350 8.39 -8.10 -1.90
C GLU A 350 8.95 -9.09 -0.89
N THR A 351 8.14 -9.39 0.12
CA THR A 351 8.41 -10.49 1.05
C THR A 351 7.58 -11.69 0.63
N ASP A 352 8.21 -12.73 0.08
CA ASP A 352 7.56 -13.97 -0.33
C ASP A 352 7.62 -15.04 0.77
N GLY A 353 7.34 -14.61 2.01
CA GLY A 353 7.26 -15.50 3.16
C GLY A 353 8.39 -15.32 4.17
N VAL A 354 8.58 -16.34 4.99
CA VAL A 354 9.62 -16.39 6.02
C VAL A 354 10.27 -17.76 6.03
N ASP A 355 11.59 -17.78 6.14
CA ASP A 355 12.37 -19.00 6.24
C ASP A 355 12.08 -19.77 7.55
N ASP A 356 12.64 -20.98 7.68
CA ASP A 356 12.54 -21.80 8.89
C ASP A 356 13.07 -21.12 10.17
N ASN A 357 13.86 -20.04 10.03
CA ASN A 357 14.41 -19.25 11.13
C ASN A 357 13.59 -17.97 11.43
N GLY A 358 12.53 -17.71 10.67
CA GLY A 358 11.69 -16.52 10.77
C GLY A 358 12.27 -15.27 10.10
N ASN A 359 13.26 -15.41 9.22
CA ASN A 359 13.75 -14.30 8.39
C ASN A 359 12.86 -14.13 7.16
N PRO A 360 12.60 -12.89 6.69
CA PRO A 360 11.84 -12.68 5.46
C PRO A 360 12.60 -13.22 4.25
N GLU A 361 11.90 -13.96 3.39
CA GLU A 361 12.38 -14.35 2.06
C GLU A 361 11.97 -13.26 1.08
N LEU A 362 12.91 -12.80 0.25
CA LEU A 362 12.68 -11.66 -0.63
C LEU A 362 12.52 -12.09 -2.08
N LEU A 363 11.57 -11.43 -2.74
CA LEU A 363 11.35 -11.53 -4.17
C LEU A 363 11.59 -10.16 -4.80
N GLU A 364 12.48 -10.10 -5.78
CA GLU A 364 12.85 -8.86 -6.45
C GLU A 364 12.50 -8.89 -7.95
N TYR A 365 11.66 -7.97 -8.37
CA TYR A 365 11.30 -7.75 -9.77
C TYR A 365 12.10 -6.58 -10.34
N TYR A 366 12.64 -6.76 -11.54
CA TYR A 366 13.36 -5.72 -12.27
C TYR A 366 12.66 -5.43 -13.58
N PHE A 367 12.41 -4.14 -13.83
CA PHE A 367 11.81 -3.65 -15.07
C PHE A 367 12.69 -2.60 -15.72
N LYS A 368 12.84 -2.69 -17.03
CA LYS A 368 13.56 -1.70 -17.84
C LYS A 368 12.60 -0.63 -18.34
N LYS A 369 13.04 0.62 -18.30
CA LYS A 369 12.28 1.72 -18.91
C LYS A 369 12.18 1.51 -20.43
N LYS A 370 11.00 1.71 -20.99
CA LYS A 370 10.74 1.54 -22.43
C LYS A 370 11.33 2.66 -23.29
#